data_AF-A0A7S1FKU5-F1
#
_entry.id   AF-A0A7S1FKU5-F1
#
_cell.length_a   1.000
_cell.length_b   1.000
_cell.length_c   1.000
_cell.angle_alpha   90.00
_cell.angle_beta   90.00
_cell.angle_gamma   90.00
#
_symmetry.space_group_name_H-M   'P 1'
#
loop_
_entity.id
_entity.type
_entity.pdbx_description
1 polymer ?
#
loop_
_entity_poly.entity_id
_entity_poly.type
_entity_poly.pdbx_seq_one_letter_code
_entity_poly.pdbx_strand_id
1 'polypeptide(L)'
;MSVRRRKLAVVFLLWISTCGWCGEGRPTAAGLDGEYFRYKHFHKTPPTLEDRETSLRMAADVECDACEVLLEALLPNAISWSVDSIMDVLDGDSDEEGDDVMRKGCNKHFKERLIRYGFLIERCQLVSAEVGPATSPVFCLKYTNHRPSERSLDTYSVMHDAFYYSCDHTIGRYSAEVASFVAERMRAGHPLNETVLDACRDAASCGGRRPEVRTKKRRRRKHGGEL
;
A
#
# COMPACT_ATOMS: atom_id res chain seq x y z
N MET A 1 -34.89 -50.61 -11.20
CA MET A 1 -33.78 -50.55 -12.17
C MET A 1 -32.66 -49.73 -11.53
N SER A 2 -31.52 -50.38 -11.27
CA SER A 2 -30.45 -49.90 -10.40
C SER A 2 -29.32 -49.30 -11.24
N VAL A 3 -29.03 -48.01 -11.09
CA VAL A 3 -27.97 -47.30 -11.83
C VAL A 3 -26.76 -47.10 -10.91
N ARG A 4 -25.66 -47.79 -11.26
CA ARG A 4 -24.38 -47.82 -10.55
C ARG A 4 -23.64 -46.49 -10.68
N ARG A 5 -23.26 -45.88 -9.54
CA ARG A 5 -22.27 -44.79 -9.46
C ARG A 5 -20.86 -45.37 -9.62
N ARG A 6 -20.12 -44.94 -10.65
CA ARG A 6 -18.67 -45.20 -10.76
C ARG A 6 -17.92 -44.06 -10.04
N LYS A 7 -17.12 -44.41 -9.04
CA LYS A 7 -16.15 -43.53 -8.40
C LYS A 7 -14.92 -43.43 -9.31
N LEU A 8 -14.61 -42.25 -9.83
CA LEU A 8 -13.28 -41.97 -10.38
C LEU A 8 -12.36 -41.62 -9.20
N ALA A 9 -11.33 -42.44 -9.00
CA ALA A 9 -10.21 -42.12 -8.14
C ALA A 9 -9.27 -41.20 -8.93
N VAL A 10 -9.16 -39.93 -8.51
CA VAL A 10 -8.17 -38.99 -9.04
C VAL A 10 -6.88 -39.24 -8.29
N VAL A 11 -5.89 -39.74 -9.03
CA VAL A 11 -4.51 -39.94 -8.59
C VAL A 11 -3.86 -38.56 -8.46
N PHE A 12 -3.70 -38.08 -7.23
CA PHE A 12 -2.89 -36.91 -6.92
C PHE A 12 -1.42 -37.34 -6.93
N LEU A 13 -0.73 -37.06 -8.05
CA LEU A 13 0.71 -37.22 -8.16
C LEU A 13 1.39 -36.15 -7.29
N LEU A 14 2.07 -36.61 -6.23
CA LEU A 14 3.03 -35.86 -5.45
C LEU A 14 4.19 -35.41 -6.35
N TRP A 15 4.22 -34.11 -6.67
CA TRP A 15 5.40 -33.45 -7.21
C TRP A 15 6.22 -32.94 -6.02
N ILE A 16 7.14 -33.79 -5.55
CA ILE A 16 8.16 -33.40 -4.57
C ILE A 16 9.21 -32.59 -5.34
N SER A 17 9.06 -31.27 -5.30
CA SER A 17 10.05 -30.33 -5.78
C SER A 17 11.31 -30.43 -4.92
N THR A 18 12.34 -31.09 -5.45
CA THR A 18 13.69 -31.05 -4.90
C THR A 18 14.30 -29.67 -5.19
N CYS A 19 14.03 -28.70 -4.32
CA CYS A 19 14.83 -27.47 -4.26
C CYS A 19 16.21 -27.82 -3.68
N GLY A 20 17.08 -28.34 -4.54
CA GLY A 20 18.51 -28.48 -4.26
C GLY A 20 19.20 -27.13 -4.43
N TRP A 21 19.13 -26.28 -3.40
CA TRP A 21 20.04 -25.14 -3.16
C TRP A 21 19.83 -24.59 -1.75
N CYS A 22 20.30 -25.33 -0.74
CA CYS A 22 20.62 -24.78 0.58
C CYS A 22 22.13 -24.87 0.76
N GLY A 23 22.86 -23.90 0.21
CA GLY A 23 24.28 -23.70 0.49
C GLY A 23 24.45 -22.95 1.81
N GLU A 24 25.31 -23.47 2.67
CA GLU A 24 25.69 -22.88 3.96
C GLU A 24 26.35 -21.50 3.82
N GLY A 25 25.86 -20.53 4.59
CA GLY A 25 26.76 -19.77 5.47
C GLY A 25 27.35 -18.44 4.99
N ARG A 26 26.66 -17.68 4.13
CA ARG A 26 26.72 -16.21 4.24
C ARG A 26 25.35 -15.73 4.71
N PRO A 27 25.23 -14.84 5.72
CA PRO A 27 24.00 -14.09 5.89
C PRO A 27 23.82 -13.33 4.58
N THR A 28 22.97 -13.87 3.70
CA THR A 28 22.56 -13.13 2.52
C THR A 28 21.93 -11.88 3.08
N ALA A 29 22.56 -10.74 2.82
CA ALA A 29 21.96 -9.42 2.91
C ALA A 29 20.82 -9.29 1.87
N ALA A 30 20.01 -10.34 1.74
CA ALA A 30 18.74 -10.36 1.09
C ALA A 30 17.78 -10.08 2.24
N GLY A 31 17.25 -8.87 2.27
CA GLY A 31 16.16 -8.50 3.16
C GLY A 31 15.03 -9.51 3.04
N LEU A 32 14.24 -9.63 4.10
CA LEU A 32 13.28 -10.71 4.26
C LEU A 32 12.24 -10.72 3.14
N ASP A 33 11.93 -9.57 2.52
CA ASP A 33 10.87 -9.42 1.50
C ASP A 33 11.30 -8.52 0.33
N GLY A 34 12.58 -8.61 -0.08
CA GLY A 34 13.05 -7.93 -1.29
C GLY A 34 13.28 -6.43 -1.14
N GLU A 35 13.40 -5.92 0.09
CA GLU A 35 13.72 -4.51 0.38
C GLU A 35 15.01 -4.05 -0.33
N TYR A 36 15.93 -4.98 -0.61
CA TYR A 36 17.19 -4.71 -1.28
C TYR A 36 17.06 -4.44 -2.78
N PHE A 37 16.03 -4.97 -3.44
CA PHE A 37 15.85 -4.78 -4.87
C PHE A 37 15.22 -3.42 -5.18
N ARG A 38 14.60 -2.77 -4.19
CA ARG A 38 13.95 -1.48 -4.35
C ARG A 38 14.94 -0.31 -4.34
N TYR A 39 16.07 -0.41 -3.66
CA TYR A 39 17.02 0.70 -3.47
C TYR A 39 18.40 0.34 -4.01
N LYS A 40 19.05 1.30 -4.69
CA LYS A 40 20.42 1.12 -5.21
C LYS A 40 21.47 1.46 -4.15
N HIS A 41 21.09 2.22 -3.13
CA HIS A 41 22.00 2.72 -2.11
C HIS A 41 21.45 2.47 -0.70
N PHE A 42 22.35 2.11 0.20
CA PHE A 42 22.08 1.97 1.63
C PHE A 42 23.03 2.86 2.39
N HIS A 43 22.58 3.38 3.53
CA HIS A 43 23.51 3.86 4.54
C HIS A 43 24.36 2.67 5.04
N LYS A 44 25.48 2.92 5.70
CA LYS A 44 26.53 1.90 6.00
C LYS A 44 26.02 0.59 6.62
N THR A 45 24.81 0.58 7.18
CA THR A 45 24.15 -0.57 7.78
C THR A 45 22.94 -1.03 6.95
N PRO A 46 22.73 -2.35 6.82
CA PRO A 46 21.52 -2.90 6.20
C PRO A 46 20.26 -2.54 6.99
N PRO A 47 19.06 -2.56 6.36
CA PRO A 47 17.79 -2.40 7.06
C PRO A 47 17.61 -3.44 8.18
N THR A 48 17.12 -3.00 9.33
CA THR A 48 16.85 -3.85 10.49
C THR A 48 15.37 -4.26 10.56
N LEU A 49 15.04 -5.24 11.41
CA LEU A 49 13.64 -5.58 11.72
C LEU A 49 12.88 -4.42 12.35
N GLU A 50 13.54 -3.64 13.21
CA GLU A 50 12.95 -2.46 13.84
C GLU A 50 12.63 -1.37 12.82
N ASP A 51 13.49 -1.17 11.82
CA ASP A 51 13.22 -0.24 10.72
C ASP A 51 11.95 -0.66 9.98
N ARG A 52 11.83 -1.96 9.64
CA ARG A 52 10.66 -2.49 8.95
C ARG A 52 9.37 -2.32 9.77
N GLU A 53 9.38 -2.65 11.06
CA GLU A 53 8.24 -2.45 11.95
C GLU A 53 7.85 -0.97 12.06
N THR A 54 8.84 -0.08 12.02
CA THR A 54 8.62 1.37 12.02
C THR A 54 8.01 1.84 10.70
N SER A 55 8.53 1.37 9.56
CA SER A 55 7.98 1.65 8.23
C SER A 55 6.53 1.20 8.11
N LEU A 56 6.20 -0.02 8.56
CA LEU A 56 4.84 -0.56 8.53
C LEU A 56 3.86 0.24 9.42
N ARG A 57 4.33 0.70 10.59
CA ARG A 57 3.52 1.58 11.45
C ARG A 57 3.24 2.93 10.78
N MET A 58 4.27 3.55 10.21
CA MET A 58 4.11 4.82 9.48
C MET A 58 3.20 4.65 8.26
N ALA A 59 3.37 3.57 7.51
CA ALA A 59 2.57 3.26 6.33
C ALA A 59 1.08 3.18 6.67
N ALA A 60 0.72 2.48 7.74
CA ALA A 60 -0.66 2.33 8.19
C ALA A 60 -1.32 3.67 8.59
N ASP A 61 -0.53 4.66 9.01
CA ASP A 61 -1.06 5.99 9.36
C ASP A 61 -1.32 6.85 8.10
N VAL A 62 -0.58 6.63 7.01
CA VAL A 62 -0.62 7.48 5.80
C VAL A 62 -1.20 6.78 4.56
N GLU A 63 -1.63 5.51 4.66
CA GLU A 63 -2.05 4.70 3.51
C GLU A 63 -3.22 5.30 2.72
N CYS A 64 -4.22 5.90 3.39
CA CYS A 64 -5.29 6.59 2.67
C CYS A 64 -4.78 7.82 1.92
N ASP A 65 -4.04 8.70 2.61
CA ASP A 65 -3.55 9.94 2.00
C ASP A 65 -2.61 9.63 0.83
N ALA A 66 -1.76 8.61 0.97
CA ALA A 66 -0.88 8.13 -0.09
C ALA A 66 -1.67 7.53 -1.25
N CYS A 67 -2.69 6.70 -1.00
CA CYS A 67 -3.56 6.15 -2.05
C CYS A 67 -4.25 7.26 -2.85
N GLU A 68 -4.83 8.26 -2.18
CA GLU A 68 -5.53 9.38 -2.83
C GLU A 68 -4.58 10.14 -3.76
N VAL A 69 -3.41 10.56 -3.25
CA VAL A 69 -2.39 11.26 -4.04
C VAL A 69 -1.90 10.42 -5.23
N LEU A 70 -1.69 9.12 -5.02
CA LEU A 70 -1.24 8.22 -6.08
C LEU A 70 -2.30 8.08 -7.17
N LEU A 71 -3.56 7.80 -6.84
CA LEU A 71 -4.62 7.64 -7.83
C LEU A 71 -4.89 8.95 -8.58
N GLU A 72 -4.90 10.10 -7.90
CA GLU A 72 -5.04 11.41 -8.56
C GLU A 72 -3.93 11.67 -9.58
N ALA A 73 -2.70 11.25 -9.28
CA ALA A 73 -1.56 11.46 -10.18
C ALA A 73 -1.47 10.42 -11.30
N LEU A 74 -1.98 9.22 -11.09
CA LEU A 74 -1.88 8.09 -12.01
C LEU A 74 -3.03 8.06 -13.03
N LEU A 75 -4.28 8.14 -12.58
CA LEU A 75 -5.47 7.96 -13.42
C LEU A 75 -5.56 8.90 -14.64
N PRO A 76 -5.08 10.17 -14.60
CA PRO A 76 -5.05 11.02 -15.80
C PRO A 76 -4.19 10.47 -16.95
N ASN A 77 -3.31 9.50 -16.69
CA ASN A 77 -2.48 8.87 -17.71
C ASN A 77 -3.15 7.65 -18.38
N ALA A 78 -4.34 7.24 -17.92
CA ALA A 78 -5.08 6.14 -18.54
C ALA A 78 -5.60 6.57 -19.91
N ILE A 79 -5.37 5.74 -20.94
CA ILE A 79 -5.83 5.99 -22.31
C ILE A 79 -7.36 5.93 -22.37
N SER A 80 -7.97 5.06 -21.56
CA SER A 80 -9.42 4.91 -21.46
C SER A 80 -9.85 4.54 -20.05
N TRP A 81 -11.15 4.61 -19.77
CA TRP A 81 -11.75 4.17 -18.50
C TRP A 81 -12.14 2.67 -18.52
N SER A 82 -11.42 1.85 -19.30
CA SER A 82 -11.53 0.40 -19.22
C SER A 82 -10.74 -0.12 -18.02
N VAL A 83 -11.10 -1.31 -17.53
CA VAL A 83 -10.39 -1.94 -16.40
C VAL A 83 -8.92 -2.16 -16.77
N ASP A 84 -8.67 -2.73 -17.96
CA ASP A 84 -7.33 -3.01 -18.45
C ASP A 84 -6.47 -1.74 -18.53
N SER A 85 -6.99 -0.66 -19.12
CA SER A 85 -6.24 0.60 -19.26
C SER A 85 -5.92 1.26 -17.92
N ILE A 86 -6.75 1.05 -16.89
CA ILE A 86 -6.47 1.53 -15.54
C ILE A 86 -5.44 0.62 -14.88
N MET A 87 -5.57 -0.70 -15.01
CA MET A 87 -4.60 -1.66 -14.48
C MET A 87 -3.20 -1.43 -15.04
N ASP A 88 -3.05 -1.21 -16.35
CA ASP A 88 -1.76 -0.92 -16.98
C ASP A 88 -1.05 0.28 -16.31
N VAL A 89 -1.82 1.33 -15.98
CA VAL A 89 -1.32 2.51 -15.29
C VAL A 89 -0.96 2.21 -13.83
N LEU A 90 -1.80 1.46 -13.11
CA LEU A 90 -1.55 1.08 -11.71
C LEU A 90 -0.36 0.12 -11.57
N ASP A 91 -0.13 -0.74 -12.55
CA ASP A 91 1.01 -1.64 -12.62
C ASP A 91 2.29 -0.92 -13.11
N GLY A 92 2.14 0.31 -13.60
CA GLY A 92 3.26 1.13 -14.07
C GLY A 92 3.87 0.62 -15.37
N ASP A 93 3.09 -0.13 -16.17
CA ASP A 93 3.47 -0.71 -17.46
C ASP A 93 3.40 0.32 -18.60
N SER A 94 3.89 1.53 -18.36
CA SER A 94 4.14 2.50 -19.43
C SER A 94 5.29 2.00 -20.30
N ASP A 95 5.19 2.12 -21.63
CA ASP A 95 6.13 1.69 -22.68
C ASP A 95 7.55 2.32 -22.63
N GLU A 96 8.08 2.62 -21.45
CA GLU A 96 9.44 3.12 -21.29
C GLU A 96 10.43 2.00 -21.62
N GLU A 97 10.90 1.98 -22.87
CA GLU A 97 12.00 1.13 -23.33
C GLU A 97 13.28 1.49 -22.56
N GLY A 98 13.63 0.69 -21.54
CA GLY A 98 14.86 0.88 -20.76
C GLY A 98 15.12 -0.24 -19.75
N ASP A 99 16.36 -0.32 -19.27
CA ASP A 99 16.88 -1.33 -18.32
C ASP A 99 16.20 -1.32 -16.93
N ASP A 100 15.13 -0.55 -16.75
CA ASP A 100 14.45 -0.36 -15.47
C ASP A 100 13.30 -1.34 -15.26
N VAL A 101 13.49 -2.59 -15.69
CA VAL A 101 12.54 -3.71 -15.51
C VAL A 101 12.14 -3.90 -14.04
N MET A 102 12.97 -3.42 -13.10
CA MET A 102 12.72 -3.49 -11.66
C MET A 102 11.87 -2.34 -11.09
N ARG A 103 11.59 -1.28 -11.87
CA ARG A 103 10.73 -0.16 -11.47
C ARG A 103 9.34 -0.32 -12.07
N LYS A 104 8.58 -1.29 -11.55
CA LYS A 104 7.16 -1.47 -11.83
C LYS A 104 6.31 -1.31 -10.57
N GLY A 105 5.02 -1.10 -10.79
CA GLY A 105 3.98 -0.98 -9.77
C GLY A 105 4.36 0.02 -8.68
N CYS A 106 4.14 -0.39 -7.42
CA CYS A 106 4.41 0.48 -6.29
C CYS A 106 5.86 0.97 -6.24
N ASN A 107 6.86 0.16 -6.61
CA ASN A 107 8.28 0.58 -6.58
C ASN A 107 8.56 1.79 -7.50
N LYS A 108 7.83 1.90 -8.61
CA LYS A 108 7.85 3.09 -9.48
C LYS A 108 7.05 4.22 -8.85
N HIS A 109 5.79 3.95 -8.54
CA HIS A 109 4.81 4.99 -8.19
C HIS A 109 5.19 5.78 -6.94
N PHE A 110 5.63 5.13 -5.86
CA PHE A 110 5.96 5.85 -4.62
C PHE A 110 7.16 6.80 -4.82
N LYS A 111 8.17 6.38 -5.61
CA LYS A 111 9.33 7.23 -5.90
C LYS A 111 8.95 8.39 -6.79
N GLU A 112 8.18 8.12 -7.85
CA GLU A 112 7.92 9.09 -8.90
C GLU A 112 6.80 10.06 -8.57
N ARG A 113 5.77 9.61 -7.84
CA ARG A 113 4.55 10.40 -7.57
C ARG A 113 4.48 10.92 -6.14
N LEU A 114 5.14 10.29 -5.17
CA LEU A 114 5.20 10.80 -3.80
C LEU A 114 6.53 11.53 -3.57
N ILE A 115 7.64 10.80 -3.52
CA ILE A 115 8.92 11.38 -3.05
C ILE A 115 9.45 12.43 -4.05
N ARG A 116 9.45 12.14 -5.35
CA ARG A 116 9.93 13.07 -6.39
C ARG A 116 9.06 14.34 -6.50
N TYR A 117 7.77 14.25 -6.19
CA TYR A 117 6.88 15.42 -6.15
C TYR A 117 7.03 16.24 -4.86
N GLY A 118 7.79 15.75 -3.87
CA GLY A 118 8.09 16.47 -2.64
C GLY A 118 7.21 16.10 -1.45
N PHE A 119 6.49 14.98 -1.51
CA PHE A 119 5.80 14.45 -0.34
C PHE A 119 6.79 13.82 0.64
N LEU A 120 6.57 14.05 1.93
CA LEU A 120 7.30 13.43 3.03
C LEU A 120 6.36 12.97 4.13
N ILE A 121 6.80 11.99 4.92
CA ILE A 121 6.10 11.53 6.13
C ILE A 121 6.71 12.25 7.32
N GLU A 122 5.91 12.97 8.09
CA GLU A 122 6.33 13.58 9.35
C GLU A 122 5.39 13.20 10.50
N ARG A 123 5.81 13.46 11.74
CA ARG A 123 4.93 13.28 12.89
C ARG A 123 3.82 14.32 12.84
N CYS A 124 2.57 13.88 12.91
CA CYS A 124 1.42 14.77 13.00
C CYS A 124 1.51 15.64 14.25
N GLN A 125 1.24 16.94 14.12
CA GLN A 125 0.95 17.79 15.26
C GLN A 125 -0.51 17.53 15.69
N LEU A 126 -0.72 16.50 16.50
CA LEU A 126 -2.04 16.27 17.12
C LEU A 126 -2.25 17.31 18.22
N VAL A 127 -2.79 18.47 17.85
CA VAL A 127 -3.22 19.51 18.79
C VAL A 127 -4.55 19.10 19.43
N SER A 128 -4.58 17.98 20.17
CA SER A 128 -5.77 17.63 20.95
C SER A 128 -5.47 17.85 22.42
N ALA A 129 -5.93 18.98 22.96
CA ALA A 129 -5.82 19.32 24.37
C ALA A 129 -6.59 18.34 25.30
N GLU A 130 -7.46 17.49 24.74
CA GLU A 130 -8.36 16.62 25.51
C GLU A 130 -7.92 15.15 25.57
N VAL A 131 -7.01 14.74 24.69
CA VAL A 131 -6.49 13.37 24.66
C VAL A 131 -5.09 13.45 25.24
N GLY A 132 -4.90 12.84 26.42
CA GLY A 132 -3.58 12.74 27.06
C GLY A 132 -2.51 12.18 26.11
N PRO A 133 -1.22 12.23 26.49
CA PRO A 133 -0.11 11.92 25.59
C PRO A 133 -0.37 10.59 24.87
N ALA A 134 -0.47 10.64 23.54
CA ALA A 134 -0.67 9.46 22.73
C ALA A 134 0.49 8.48 23.01
N THR A 135 0.16 7.21 23.25
CA THR A 135 1.14 6.16 23.57
C THR A 135 2.07 5.84 22.40
N SER A 136 1.74 6.28 21.18
CA SER A 136 2.57 6.14 19.98
C SER A 136 2.49 7.41 19.13
N PRO A 137 3.61 7.81 18.49
CA PRO A 137 3.58 8.89 17.51
C PRO A 137 2.66 8.51 16.35
N VAL A 138 1.87 9.47 15.86
CA VAL A 138 1.05 9.35 14.66
C VAL A 138 1.75 10.10 13.53
N PHE A 139 1.72 9.53 12.33
CA PHE A 139 2.39 10.09 11.17
C PHE A 139 1.39 10.62 10.13
N CYS A 140 1.80 11.69 9.44
CA CYS A 140 0.99 12.40 8.46
C CYS A 140 1.77 12.56 7.17
N LEU A 141 1.05 12.54 6.05
CA LEU A 141 1.60 12.89 4.75
C LEU A 141 1.65 14.42 4.61
N LYS A 142 2.80 14.97 4.21
CA LYS A 142 2.96 16.41 3.99
C LYS A 142 3.65 16.69 2.67
N TYR A 143 3.07 17.63 1.94
CA TYR A 143 3.70 18.19 0.75
C TYR A 143 4.76 19.23 1.13
N THR A 144 5.92 19.14 0.48
CA THR A 144 6.97 20.15 0.51
C THR A 144 7.40 20.49 -0.90
N ASN A 145 7.81 21.74 -1.13
CA ASN A 145 8.35 22.16 -2.44
C ASN A 145 9.82 21.74 -2.63
N HIS A 146 10.29 20.70 -1.93
CA HIS A 146 11.66 20.23 -2.03
C HIS A 146 11.70 18.95 -2.88
N ARG A 147 12.37 19.04 -4.04
CA ARG A 147 12.59 17.89 -4.91
C ARG A 147 13.91 17.19 -4.54
N PRO A 148 13.87 15.94 -4.04
CA PRO A 148 15.08 15.21 -3.69
C PRO A 148 15.90 14.85 -4.93
N SER A 149 17.20 14.68 -4.75
CA SER A 149 18.11 14.21 -5.81
C SER A 149 17.81 12.76 -6.20
N GLU A 150 18.17 12.37 -7.41
CA GLU A 150 17.97 10.98 -7.88
C GLU A 150 18.66 9.96 -6.97
N ARG A 151 19.88 10.27 -6.52
CA ARG A 151 20.59 9.46 -5.54
C ARG A 151 19.79 9.29 -4.24
N SER A 152 19.10 10.34 -3.78
CA SER A 152 18.25 10.28 -2.60
C SER A 152 17.03 9.38 -2.83
N LEU A 153 16.39 9.45 -4.00
CA LEU A 153 15.25 8.58 -4.36
C LEU A 153 15.63 7.09 -4.35
N ASP A 154 16.85 6.78 -4.75
CA ASP A 154 17.38 5.41 -4.78
C ASP A 154 18.14 5.01 -3.50
N THR A 155 18.14 5.87 -2.47
CA THR A 155 18.71 5.55 -1.16
C THR A 155 17.62 5.07 -0.21
N TYR A 156 17.86 3.93 0.44
CA TYR A 156 16.99 3.41 1.48
C TYR A 156 16.82 4.41 2.63
N SER A 157 15.57 4.60 3.05
CA SER A 157 15.23 5.22 4.32
C SER A 157 13.93 4.61 4.86
N VAL A 158 13.75 4.62 6.18
CA VAL A 158 12.53 4.11 6.83
C VAL A 158 11.27 4.84 6.32
N MET A 159 11.38 6.13 6.01
CA MET A 159 10.28 6.91 5.44
C MET A 159 9.96 6.51 3.99
N HIS A 160 10.98 6.26 3.16
CA HIS A 160 10.77 5.77 1.80
C HIS A 160 10.11 4.38 1.79
N ASP A 161 10.51 3.53 2.74
CA ASP A 161 9.95 2.19 2.85
C ASP A 161 8.51 2.22 3.39
N ALA A 162 8.18 3.17 4.27
CA ALA A 162 6.79 3.45 4.64
C ALA A 162 5.94 3.89 3.44
N PHE A 163 6.46 4.73 2.56
CA PHE A 163 5.78 5.08 1.30
C PHE A 163 5.52 3.85 0.43
N TYR A 164 6.53 3.00 0.26
CA TYR A 164 6.37 1.75 -0.45
C TYR A 164 5.23 0.90 0.15
N TYR A 165 5.27 0.62 1.45
CA TYR A 165 4.24 -0.19 2.12
C TYR A 165 2.85 0.47 2.06
N SER A 166 2.77 1.80 2.11
CA SER A 166 1.49 2.51 1.98
C SER A 166 0.84 2.30 0.61
N CYS A 167 1.65 2.26 -0.46
CA CYS A 167 1.18 1.91 -1.80
C CYS A 167 0.87 0.41 -1.91
N ASP A 168 1.79 -0.44 -1.44
CA ASP A 168 1.70 -1.90 -1.56
C ASP A 168 0.46 -2.45 -0.87
N HIS A 169 0.13 -1.94 0.32
CA HIS A 169 -1.06 -2.35 1.07
C HIS A 169 -2.37 -1.77 0.52
N THR A 170 -2.31 -0.80 -0.40
CA THR A 170 -3.48 -0.19 -1.05
C THR A 170 -3.51 -0.56 -2.52
N ILE A 171 -2.96 0.30 -3.38
CA ILE A 171 -2.97 0.14 -4.84
C ILE A 171 -2.30 -1.16 -5.27
N GLY A 172 -1.17 -1.54 -4.66
CA GLY A 172 -0.45 -2.76 -5.05
C GLY A 172 -1.26 -4.04 -4.80
N ARG A 173 -1.89 -4.14 -3.63
CA ARG A 173 -2.67 -5.31 -3.22
C ARG A 173 -4.07 -5.37 -3.83
N TYR A 174 -4.69 -4.21 -4.06
CA TYR A 174 -6.08 -4.09 -4.50
C TYR A 174 -6.21 -3.48 -5.91
N SER A 175 -5.18 -3.63 -6.76
CA SER A 175 -5.14 -2.97 -8.07
C SER A 175 -6.33 -3.33 -8.96
N ALA A 176 -6.72 -4.61 -8.99
CA ALA A 176 -7.85 -5.08 -9.78
C ALA A 176 -9.19 -4.55 -9.27
N GLU A 177 -9.41 -4.56 -7.95
CA GLU A 177 -10.61 -4.04 -7.32
C GLU A 177 -10.73 -2.52 -7.53
N VAL A 178 -9.63 -1.79 -7.32
CA VAL A 178 -9.56 -0.34 -7.57
C VAL A 178 -9.83 -0.04 -9.04
N ALA A 179 -9.20 -0.74 -9.97
CA ALA A 179 -9.40 -0.53 -11.41
C ALA A 179 -10.85 -0.78 -11.83
N SER A 180 -11.45 -1.88 -11.35
CA SER A 180 -12.85 -2.21 -11.62
C SER A 180 -13.80 -1.14 -11.07
N PHE A 181 -13.59 -0.71 -9.82
CA PHE A 181 -14.38 0.32 -9.15
C PHE A 181 -14.30 1.66 -9.88
N VAL A 182 -13.09 2.12 -10.20
CA VAL A 182 -12.88 3.38 -10.92
C VAL A 182 -13.52 3.31 -12.31
N ALA A 183 -13.32 2.21 -13.06
CA ALA A 183 -13.91 2.04 -14.39
C ALA A 183 -15.44 2.12 -14.36
N GLU A 184 -16.08 1.48 -13.37
CA GLU A 184 -17.53 1.51 -13.20
C GLU A 184 -18.03 2.94 -12.89
N ARG A 185 -17.39 3.61 -11.93
CA ARG A 185 -17.75 4.97 -11.51
C ARG A 185 -17.58 6.00 -12.62
N MET A 186 -16.47 5.93 -13.35
CA MET A 186 -16.20 6.84 -14.47
C MET A 186 -17.18 6.61 -15.62
N ARG A 187 -17.59 5.36 -15.90
CA ARG A 187 -18.66 5.05 -16.88
C ARG A 187 -20.02 5.58 -16.46
N ALA A 188 -20.30 5.62 -15.15
CA ALA A 188 -21.50 6.23 -14.59
C ALA A 188 -21.46 7.77 -14.55
N GLY A 189 -20.35 8.40 -14.95
CA GLY A 189 -20.22 9.86 -15.03
C GLY A 189 -19.93 10.54 -13.68
N HIS A 190 -19.41 9.81 -12.70
CA HIS A 190 -18.95 10.41 -11.45
C HIS A 190 -17.68 11.25 -11.66
N PRO A 191 -17.47 12.33 -10.88
CA PRO A 191 -16.26 13.11 -10.99
C PRO A 191 -15.05 12.33 -10.45
N LEU A 192 -13.87 12.60 -11.02
CA LEU A 192 -12.66 11.84 -10.73
C LEU A 192 -12.23 11.97 -9.26
N ASN A 193 -12.32 13.16 -8.67
CA ASN A 193 -11.94 13.41 -7.28
C ASN A 193 -12.78 12.57 -6.28
N GLU A 194 -14.10 12.56 -6.42
CA GLU A 194 -14.97 11.74 -5.57
C GLU A 194 -14.70 10.24 -5.80
N THR A 195 -14.47 9.86 -7.06
CA THR A 195 -14.15 8.48 -7.41
C THR A 195 -12.84 8.00 -6.79
N VAL A 196 -11.81 8.85 -6.72
CA VAL A 196 -10.53 8.53 -6.06
C VAL A 196 -10.72 8.35 -4.55
N LEU A 197 -11.42 9.27 -3.90
CA LEU A 197 -11.71 9.19 -2.46
C LEU A 197 -12.44 7.91 -2.10
N ASP A 198 -13.49 7.57 -2.86
CA ASP A 198 -14.29 6.37 -2.64
C ASP A 198 -13.47 5.10 -2.96
N ALA A 199 -12.69 5.10 -4.05
CA ALA A 199 -11.85 3.96 -4.42
C ALA A 199 -10.82 3.62 -3.35
N CYS A 200 -10.15 4.63 -2.78
CA CYS A 200 -9.15 4.39 -1.73
C CYS A 200 -9.77 3.82 -0.45
N ARG A 201 -10.95 4.30 -0.07
CA ARG A 201 -11.62 3.87 1.16
C ARG A 201 -12.30 2.51 1.01
N ASP A 202 -13.05 2.33 -0.06
CA ASP A 202 -13.96 1.20 -0.22
C ASP A 202 -13.30 0.04 -0.97
N ALA A 203 -12.54 0.31 -2.05
CA ALA A 203 -11.87 -0.73 -2.82
C ALA A 203 -10.49 -1.05 -2.24
N ALA A 204 -9.68 -0.05 -1.90
CA ALA A 204 -8.33 -0.24 -1.36
C ALA A 204 -8.28 -0.42 0.18
N SER A 205 -9.43 -0.36 0.86
CA SER A 205 -9.56 -0.64 2.30
C SER A 205 -8.62 0.17 3.22
N CYS A 206 -8.23 1.39 2.84
CA CYS A 206 -7.20 2.18 3.54
C CYS A 206 -7.61 2.68 4.96
N GLY A 207 -8.84 2.45 5.41
CA GLY A 207 -9.36 2.93 6.70
C GLY A 207 -8.76 2.24 7.94
N GLY A 208 -7.72 1.41 7.79
CA GLY A 208 -7.34 0.31 8.69
C GLY A 208 -6.85 0.68 10.09
N ARG A 209 -6.56 1.95 10.40
CA ARG A 209 -6.08 2.35 11.76
C ARG A 209 -6.48 3.74 12.21
N ARG A 210 -7.52 4.39 11.66
CA ARG A 210 -8.00 5.58 12.36
C ARG A 210 -8.41 5.12 13.76
N PRO A 211 -7.76 5.62 14.84
CA PRO A 211 -8.12 5.22 16.18
C PRO A 211 -9.61 5.48 16.25
N GLU A 212 -10.40 4.41 16.44
CA GLU A 212 -11.82 4.59 16.69
C GLU A 212 -11.87 5.62 17.79
N VAL A 213 -12.31 6.84 17.45
CA VAL A 213 -12.58 7.86 18.45
C VAL A 213 -13.66 7.17 19.26
N ARG A 214 -13.26 6.59 20.39
CA ARG A 214 -14.14 5.95 21.35
C ARG A 214 -15.03 7.07 21.85
N THR A 215 -16.02 7.41 21.04
CA THR A 215 -17.16 8.19 21.41
C THR A 215 -17.78 7.32 22.47
N LYS A 216 -17.48 7.65 23.73
CA LYS A 216 -18.08 7.03 24.90
C LYS A 216 -19.56 7.29 24.74
N LYS A 217 -20.26 6.42 24.02
CA LYS A 217 -21.71 6.39 23.93
C LYS A 217 -22.13 5.93 25.31
N ARG A 218 -22.16 6.91 26.21
CA ARG A 218 -22.51 6.80 27.62
C ARG A 218 -23.95 6.30 27.60
N ARG A 219 -24.12 4.97 27.56
CA ARG A 219 -25.40 4.29 27.71
C ARG A 219 -25.92 4.75 29.06
N ARG A 220 -26.73 5.82 29.06
CA ARG A 220 -27.62 6.19 30.16
C ARG A 220 -28.50 4.96 30.37
N ARG A 221 -28.12 4.10 31.29
CA ARG A 221 -29.02 3.11 31.87
C ARG A 221 -30.18 3.91 32.45
N LYS A 222 -31.30 3.97 31.72
CA LYS A 222 -32.60 4.29 32.32
C LYS A 222 -32.86 3.18 33.32
N HIS A 223 -32.56 3.42 34.59
CA HIS A 223 -33.17 2.66 35.67
C HIS A 223 -34.64 3.10 35.69
N GLY A 224 -35.49 2.35 35.01
CA GLY A 224 -36.92 2.38 35.28
C GLY A 224 -37.12 1.67 36.62
N GLY A 225 -37.38 2.43 37.66
CA GLY A 225 -38.09 1.93 38.83
C GLY A 225 -39.58 2.07 38.54
N GLU A 226 -40.27 0.95 38.41
CA GLU A 226 -41.72 0.89 38.60
C GLU A 226 -41.98 0.67 40.09
N LEU A 227 -42.82 1.55 40.64
CA LEU A 227 -43.46 1.48 41.95
C LEU A 227 -44.84 0.82 41.77
#